data_AF-A0A970QN67-F1
#
_entry.id   AF-A0A970QN67-F1
#
_cell.length_a   1.000
_cell.length_b   1.000
_cell.length_c   1.000
_cell.angle_alpha   90.00
_cell.angle_beta   90.00
_cell.angle_gamma   90.00
#
_symmetry.space_group_name_H-M   'P 1'
#
loop_
_entity.id
_entity.type
_entity.pdbx_description
1 polymer ?
#
loop_
_entity_poly.entity_id
_entity_poly.type
_entity_poly.pdbx_seq_one_letter_code
_entity_poly.pdbx_strand_id
1 'polypeptide(L)'
;MRKILILSLLSLLAWHVKAQDFKADTTKGCVPAVINFNALIGDTWEWDFGDGSTPVFTNPASHAYTSAGVYTVKCTINFANGNPQQIITKTNYITVSAGPNVNFTADFTSVCPGESISFTSSVSPGGNAVQSYLWDFGDGYNSTLENPSHTYFTSATRTVSLRVIDTIG
;
A
#
# COMPACT_ATOMS: atom_id res chain seq x y z
N MET A 1 38.25 42.06 -50.72
CA MET A 1 38.69 40.64 -50.69
C MET A 1 38.06 39.95 -49.51
N ARG A 2 37.58 38.74 -49.74
CA ARG A 2 36.62 37.93 -48.99
C ARG A 2 37.37 36.99 -48.03
N LYS A 3 37.11 37.02 -46.72
CA LYS A 3 37.52 35.99 -45.73
C LYS A 3 36.43 35.94 -44.64
N ILE A 4 35.38 35.16 -44.87
CA ILE A 4 35.16 33.78 -44.39
C ILE A 4 34.78 33.75 -42.89
N LEU A 5 33.51 33.40 -42.68
CA LEU A 5 32.86 33.07 -41.41
C LEU A 5 33.61 31.96 -40.66
N ILE A 6 33.72 32.12 -39.35
CA ILE A 6 33.72 30.99 -38.42
C ILE A 6 32.64 31.30 -37.38
N LEU A 7 31.39 30.91 -37.69
CA LEU A 7 30.42 30.69 -36.62
C LEU A 7 30.83 29.37 -35.96
N SER A 8 31.50 29.46 -34.81
CA SER A 8 31.68 28.30 -33.95
C SER A 8 30.29 27.87 -33.48
N LEU A 9 29.76 26.83 -34.10
CA LEU A 9 28.65 26.07 -33.56
C LEU A 9 29.18 25.41 -32.28
N LEU A 10 29.10 26.09 -31.14
CA LEU A 10 29.10 25.39 -29.87
C LEU A 10 27.84 24.53 -29.88
N SER A 11 27.95 23.30 -30.37
CA SER A 11 27.04 22.26 -29.97
C SER A 11 27.26 22.11 -28.46
N LEU A 12 26.43 22.81 -27.66
CA LEU A 12 26.20 22.36 -26.30
C LEU A 12 25.65 20.94 -26.44
N LEU A 13 26.52 19.94 -26.29
CA LEU A 13 26.07 18.65 -25.78
C LEU A 13 25.53 18.95 -24.38
N ALA A 14 24.25 19.32 -24.31
CA ALA A 14 23.48 19.03 -23.12
C ALA A 14 23.47 17.49 -23.05
N TRP A 15 24.43 16.91 -22.35
CA TRP A 15 24.28 15.57 -21.79
C TRP A 15 23.01 15.63 -20.95
N HIS A 16 21.91 15.22 -21.56
CA HIS A 16 20.68 14.99 -20.83
C HIS A 16 20.99 13.83 -19.91
N VAL A 17 21.28 14.14 -18.65
CA VAL A 17 21.33 13.12 -17.60
C VAL A 17 19.98 12.42 -17.67
N LYS A 18 20.02 11.10 -17.91
CA LYS A 18 18.81 10.28 -17.97
C LYS A 18 18.00 10.57 -16.72
N ALA A 19 16.73 10.97 -16.89
CA ALA A 19 15.85 11.24 -15.77
C ALA A 19 15.76 9.97 -14.90
N GLN A 20 16.14 10.11 -13.64
CA GLN A 20 16.01 9.03 -12.67
C GLN A 20 14.56 8.95 -12.19
N ASP A 21 14.18 7.78 -11.69
CA ASP A 21 12.90 7.54 -11.04
C ASP A 21 13.08 6.43 -10.00
N PHE A 22 12.08 6.25 -9.16
CA PHE A 22 11.98 5.10 -8.29
C PHE A 22 10.57 4.51 -8.28
N LYS A 23 10.47 3.27 -7.82
CA LYS A 23 9.21 2.57 -7.63
C LYS A 23 9.16 1.92 -6.25
N ALA A 24 7.95 1.80 -5.73
CA ALA A 24 7.61 0.89 -4.66
C ALA A 24 7.04 -0.42 -5.23
N ASP A 25 7.13 -1.51 -4.48
CA ASP A 25 6.44 -2.77 -4.77
C ASP A 25 4.91 -2.65 -4.58
N THR A 26 4.47 -1.87 -3.59
CA THR A 26 3.08 -1.43 -3.40
C THR A 26 3.03 0.05 -3.01
N THR A 27 1.93 0.72 -3.34
CA THR A 27 1.63 2.09 -2.90
C THR A 27 0.59 2.15 -1.79
N LYS A 28 0.07 0.99 -1.37
CA LYS A 28 -1.01 0.86 -0.40
C LYS A 28 -0.75 -0.29 0.56
N GLY A 29 -1.19 -0.15 1.80
CA GLY A 29 -1.15 -1.22 2.79
C GLY A 29 -1.84 -0.87 4.11
N CYS A 30 -1.98 -1.87 4.98
CA CYS A 30 -2.46 -1.69 6.35
C CYS A 30 -1.29 -1.65 7.34
N VAL A 31 -1.43 -0.90 8.45
CA VAL A 31 -0.40 -0.84 9.49
C VAL A 31 -0.14 -2.21 10.14
N PRO A 32 1.13 -2.60 10.40
CA PRO A 32 2.35 -2.00 9.84
C PRO A 32 2.53 -2.40 8.36
N ALA A 33 2.70 -1.40 7.49
CA ALA A 33 2.92 -1.63 6.06
C ALA A 33 4.42 -1.62 5.75
N VAL A 34 4.98 -2.76 5.38
CA VAL A 34 6.37 -2.87 4.90
C VAL A 34 6.39 -2.69 3.39
N ILE A 35 7.10 -1.67 2.91
CA ILE A 35 7.16 -1.29 1.50
C ILE A 35 8.62 -1.29 1.05
N ASN A 36 8.86 -1.92 -0.09
CA ASN A 36 10.19 -2.01 -0.68
C ASN A 36 10.32 -1.02 -1.83
N PHE A 37 11.37 -0.21 -1.78
CA PHE A 37 11.65 0.82 -2.76
C PHE A 37 12.90 0.47 -3.56
N ASN A 38 12.84 0.76 -4.85
CA ASN A 38 13.98 0.64 -5.75
C ASN A 38 14.04 1.87 -6.65
N ALA A 39 15.18 2.57 -6.58
CA ALA A 39 15.54 3.63 -7.49
C ALA A 39 16.36 3.08 -8.66
N LEU A 40 16.30 3.80 -9.77
CA LEU A 40 17.19 3.61 -10.92
C LEU A 40 18.68 3.90 -10.55
N ILE A 41 19.55 3.87 -11.57
CA ILE A 41 21.01 3.84 -11.41
C ILE A 41 21.53 5.12 -10.73
N GLY A 42 22.36 4.94 -9.71
CA GLY A 42 23.11 5.96 -8.99
C GLY A 42 24.28 5.32 -8.26
N ASP A 43 25.09 6.11 -7.58
CA ASP A 43 26.20 5.61 -6.75
C ASP A 43 25.83 5.57 -5.27
N THR A 44 25.08 6.58 -4.80
CA THR A 44 24.50 6.61 -3.46
C THR A 44 23.07 7.12 -3.52
N TRP A 45 22.22 6.62 -2.63
CA TRP A 45 20.83 7.02 -2.48
C TRP A 45 20.60 7.48 -1.05
N GLU A 46 19.73 8.45 -0.87
CA GLU A 46 19.20 8.87 0.42
C GLU A 46 17.68 8.91 0.31
N TRP A 47 17.02 8.10 1.13
CA TRP A 47 15.57 7.94 1.16
C TRP A 47 14.98 8.67 2.35
N ASP A 48 14.00 9.51 2.08
CA ASP A 48 13.12 10.12 3.05
C ASP A 48 11.69 9.63 2.75
N PHE A 49 11.15 8.86 3.69
CA PHE A 49 9.85 8.18 3.53
C PHE A 49 8.65 9.06 3.90
N GLY A 50 8.89 10.29 4.36
CA GLY A 50 7.86 11.29 4.63
C GLY A 50 7.11 11.12 5.96
N ASP A 51 7.53 10.19 6.81
CA ASP A 51 6.92 9.91 8.12
C ASP A 51 7.74 10.45 9.31
N GLY A 52 8.83 11.17 9.04
CA GLY A 52 9.74 11.71 10.06
C GLY A 52 10.77 10.71 10.59
N SER A 53 10.84 9.50 10.02
CA SER A 53 11.91 8.55 10.31
C SER A 53 13.28 9.04 9.80
N THR A 54 14.35 8.44 10.33
CA THR A 54 15.71 8.75 9.88
C THR A 54 15.93 8.29 8.43
N PRO A 55 16.59 9.08 7.58
CA PRO A 55 16.86 8.69 6.21
C PRO A 55 17.65 7.37 6.08
N VAL A 56 17.38 6.62 5.01
CA VAL A 56 18.06 5.36 4.69
C VAL A 56 18.96 5.54 3.48
N PHE A 57 20.16 4.96 3.51
CA PHE A 57 21.20 5.20 2.49
C PHE A 57 21.51 4.01 1.58
N THR A 58 20.59 3.05 1.46
CA THR A 58 20.73 1.83 0.65
C THR A 58 19.79 1.84 -0.55
N ASN A 59 20.13 1.12 -1.61
CA ASN A 59 19.21 0.81 -2.71
C ASN A 59 19.40 -0.66 -3.13
N PRO A 60 18.35 -1.49 -3.12
CA PRO A 60 16.98 -1.19 -2.69
C PRO A 60 16.89 -0.82 -1.20
N ALA A 61 15.80 -0.14 -0.83
CA ALA A 61 15.47 0.21 0.55
C ALA A 61 14.17 -0.48 0.97
N SER A 62 14.03 -0.74 2.26
CA SER A 62 12.81 -1.27 2.86
C SER A 62 12.41 -0.37 4.02
N HIS A 63 11.13 -0.03 4.12
CA HIS A 63 10.60 0.84 5.17
C HIS A 63 9.29 0.31 5.73
N ALA A 64 9.11 0.43 7.05
CA ALA A 64 7.91 0.00 7.75
C ALA A 64 7.13 1.23 8.25
N TYR A 65 5.98 1.49 7.64
CA TYR A 65 5.05 2.51 8.09
C TYR A 65 4.16 1.95 9.20
N THR A 66 4.35 2.42 10.43
CA THR A 66 3.63 1.94 11.63
C THR A 66 2.39 2.76 11.98
N SER A 67 2.12 3.83 11.23
CA SER A 67 0.97 4.70 11.44
C SER A 67 0.19 4.87 10.14
N ALA A 68 -1.12 5.05 10.27
CA ALA A 68 -1.97 5.34 9.12
C ALA A 68 -1.68 6.77 8.64
N GLY A 69 -1.68 6.96 7.33
CA GLY A 69 -1.32 8.25 6.73
C GLY A 69 -1.10 8.18 5.24
N VAL A 70 -0.89 9.35 4.65
CA VAL A 70 -0.51 9.51 3.25
C VAL A 70 0.87 10.14 3.23
N TYR A 71 1.84 9.46 2.63
CA TYR A 71 3.25 9.80 2.72
C TYR A 71 3.81 10.23 1.37
N THR A 72 4.57 11.31 1.39
CA THR A 72 5.37 11.78 0.26
C THR A 72 6.76 11.20 0.37
N VAL A 73 7.19 10.45 -0.64
CA VAL A 73 8.50 9.79 -0.63
C VAL A 73 9.47 10.59 -1.49
N LYS A 74 10.67 10.82 -0.96
CA LYS A 74 11.76 11.54 -1.63
C LYS A 74 13.00 10.66 -1.69
N CYS A 75 13.60 10.57 -2.86
CA CYS A 75 14.88 9.90 -3.07
C CYS A 75 15.88 10.90 -3.66
N THR A 76 16.98 11.12 -2.96
CA THR A 76 18.13 11.90 -3.43
C THR A 76 19.19 10.94 -3.97
N ILE A 77 19.63 11.14 -5.20
CA ILE A 77 20.61 10.28 -5.89
C ILE A 77 21.85 11.10 -6.22
N ASN A 78 23.01 10.63 -5.77
CA ASN A 78 24.31 11.22 -6.11
C ASN A 78 25.08 10.32 -7.08
N PHE A 79 25.92 10.96 -7.89
CA PHE A 79 26.76 10.30 -8.88
C PHE A 79 28.23 10.65 -8.66
N ALA A 80 29.10 9.66 -8.61
CA ALA A 80 30.54 9.79 -8.43
C ALA A 80 31.24 10.35 -9.68
N ASN A 81 30.59 10.26 -10.85
CA ASN A 81 31.14 10.73 -12.13
C ASN A 81 30.97 12.24 -12.36
N GLY A 82 30.54 13.00 -11.35
CA GLY A 82 30.33 14.45 -11.45
C GLY A 82 29.00 14.86 -12.11
N ASN A 83 28.12 13.91 -12.43
CA ASN A 83 26.76 14.24 -12.83
C ASN A 83 26.04 14.98 -11.68
N PRO A 84 25.16 15.94 -12.00
CA PRO A 84 24.39 16.66 -10.98
C PRO A 84 23.54 15.70 -10.15
N GLN A 85 23.43 16.01 -8.85
CA GLN A 85 22.50 15.34 -7.95
C GLN A 85 21.08 15.42 -8.50
N GLN A 86 20.33 14.33 -8.37
CA GLN A 86 18.91 14.29 -8.72
C GLN A 86 18.06 14.02 -7.49
N ILE A 87 16.96 14.75 -7.37
CA ILE A 87 15.97 14.59 -6.30
C ILE A 87 14.65 14.23 -6.94
N ILE A 88 14.13 13.06 -6.63
CA ILE A 88 12.81 12.60 -7.08
C ILE A 88 11.89 12.65 -5.89
N THR A 89 10.78 13.39 -6.02
CA THR A 89 9.73 13.45 -4.99
C THR A 89 8.43 12.93 -5.58
N LYS A 90 7.85 11.91 -4.95
CA LYS A 90 6.50 11.43 -5.28
C LYS A 90 5.55 11.85 -4.17
N THR A 91 4.75 12.87 -4.45
CA THR A 91 3.76 13.41 -3.52
C THR A 91 2.62 12.42 -3.30
N ASN A 92 2.21 12.23 -2.05
CA ASN A 92 1.12 11.30 -1.67
C ASN A 92 1.29 9.90 -2.27
N TYR A 93 2.53 9.43 -2.33
CA TYR A 93 2.87 8.22 -3.08
C TYR A 93 2.44 6.95 -2.37
N ILE A 94 2.52 6.94 -1.03
CA ILE A 94 2.14 5.80 -0.20
C ILE A 94 0.91 6.15 0.62
N THR A 95 -0.07 5.26 0.66
CA THR A 95 -1.25 5.36 1.54
C THR A 95 -1.30 4.16 2.48
N VAL A 96 -1.27 4.43 3.78
CA VAL A 96 -1.33 3.41 4.83
C VAL A 96 -2.63 3.56 5.61
N SER A 97 -3.41 2.50 5.69
CA SER A 97 -4.69 2.42 6.41
C SER A 97 -4.50 1.78 7.78
N ALA A 98 -5.32 2.18 8.76
CA ALA A 98 -5.43 1.43 10.02
C ALA A 98 -6.20 0.10 9.84
N GLY A 99 -6.89 -0.06 8.70
CA GLY A 99 -7.85 -1.13 8.46
C GLY A 99 -9.17 -0.93 9.22
N PRO A 100 -10.24 -1.61 8.81
CA PRO A 100 -11.50 -1.58 9.55
C PRO A 100 -11.39 -2.32 10.89
N ASN A 101 -12.05 -1.80 11.93
CA ASN A 101 -12.31 -2.59 13.13
C ASN A 101 -13.56 -3.44 12.90
N VAL A 102 -13.40 -4.77 12.93
CA VAL A 102 -14.45 -5.72 12.55
C VAL A 102 -14.88 -6.51 13.78
N ASN A 103 -16.18 -6.48 14.06
CA ASN A 103 -16.86 -7.35 15.01
C ASN A 103 -18.14 -7.90 14.39
N PHE A 104 -18.76 -8.87 15.05
CA PHE A 104 -20.09 -9.31 14.69
C PHE A 104 -20.82 -9.96 15.86
N THR A 105 -22.13 -10.10 15.72
CA THR A 105 -23.01 -10.83 16.64
C THR A 105 -23.85 -11.85 15.87
N ALA A 106 -24.39 -12.83 16.58
CA ALA A 106 -25.43 -13.72 16.09
C ALA A 106 -26.65 -13.59 17.02
N ASP A 107 -27.85 -13.75 16.47
CA ASP A 107 -29.09 -13.81 17.26
C ASP A 107 -29.09 -15.01 18.22
N PHE A 108 -28.51 -16.14 17.79
CA PHE A 108 -28.32 -17.34 18.59
C PHE A 108 -26.90 -17.91 18.45
N THR A 109 -26.38 -18.47 19.54
CA THR A 109 -25.11 -19.21 19.56
C THR A 109 -25.31 -20.72 19.66
N SER A 110 -26.55 -21.18 19.86
CA SER A 110 -26.94 -22.58 19.87
C SER A 110 -28.40 -22.68 19.41
N VAL A 111 -28.64 -23.54 18.43
CA VAL A 111 -29.96 -23.81 17.84
C VAL A 111 -30.08 -25.30 17.52
N CYS A 112 -31.30 -25.78 17.32
CA CYS A 112 -31.52 -27.15 16.82
C CYS A 112 -31.12 -27.24 15.34
N PRO A 113 -30.70 -28.42 14.85
CA PRO A 113 -30.46 -28.61 13.42
C PRO A 113 -31.69 -28.23 12.58
N GLY A 114 -31.47 -27.46 11.52
CA GLY A 114 -32.51 -26.93 10.64
C GLY A 114 -33.04 -25.55 11.02
N GLU A 115 -32.66 -25.00 12.17
CA GLU A 115 -32.98 -23.62 12.54
C GLU A 115 -31.98 -22.63 11.91
N SER A 116 -32.47 -21.45 11.51
CA SER A 116 -31.65 -20.39 10.92
C SER A 116 -31.09 -19.48 12.00
N ILE A 117 -29.81 -19.13 11.86
CA ILE A 117 -29.11 -18.12 12.67
C ILE A 117 -28.90 -16.89 11.79
N SER A 118 -29.19 -15.71 12.31
CA SER A 118 -28.93 -14.42 11.66
C SER A 118 -27.68 -13.79 12.23
N PHE A 119 -26.76 -13.38 11.36
CA PHE A 119 -25.52 -12.72 11.74
C PHE A 119 -25.61 -11.22 11.42
N THR A 120 -25.10 -10.39 12.32
CA THR A 120 -25.02 -8.94 12.16
C THR A 120 -23.56 -8.50 12.26
N SER A 121 -23.03 -7.89 11.20
CA SER A 121 -21.70 -7.30 11.23
C SER A 121 -21.72 -5.95 11.93
N SER A 122 -20.60 -5.61 12.59
CA SER A 122 -20.35 -4.32 13.20
C SER A 122 -18.97 -3.87 12.79
N VAL A 123 -18.92 -3.01 11.78
CA VAL A 123 -17.66 -2.51 11.19
C VAL A 123 -17.52 -1.04 11.48
N SER A 124 -16.42 -0.66 12.15
CA SER A 124 -15.99 0.74 12.23
C SER A 124 -14.95 1.00 11.14
N PRO A 125 -15.26 1.80 10.11
CA PRO A 125 -14.33 2.07 9.02
C PRO A 125 -13.07 2.80 9.53
N GLY A 126 -11.88 2.27 9.22
CA GLY A 126 -10.58 2.86 9.57
C GLY A 126 -10.18 4.07 8.71
N GLY A 127 -11.16 4.86 8.25
CA GLY A 127 -10.97 5.97 7.31
C GLY A 127 -11.22 5.62 5.83
N ASN A 128 -11.48 4.35 5.50
CA ASN A 128 -11.74 3.88 4.14
C ASN A 128 -13.10 3.17 4.06
N ALA A 129 -13.76 3.26 2.91
CA ALA A 129 -15.04 2.59 2.71
C ALA A 129 -14.84 1.06 2.73
N VAL A 130 -15.80 0.35 3.32
CA VAL A 130 -15.84 -1.12 3.23
C VAL A 130 -16.09 -1.52 1.78
N GLN A 131 -15.25 -2.41 1.26
CA GLN A 131 -15.34 -2.92 -0.10
C GLN A 131 -16.09 -4.25 -0.16
N SER A 132 -15.83 -5.18 0.77
CA SER A 132 -16.47 -6.49 0.76
C SER A 132 -16.50 -7.16 2.13
N TYR A 133 -17.46 -8.07 2.28
CA TYR A 133 -17.61 -8.99 3.41
C TYR A 133 -17.39 -10.42 2.92
N LEU A 134 -16.80 -11.25 3.76
CA LEU A 134 -16.69 -12.69 3.56
C LEU A 134 -16.90 -13.39 4.89
N TRP A 135 -18.03 -14.07 4.99
CA TRP A 135 -18.38 -14.95 6.10
C TRP A 135 -17.93 -16.37 5.80
N ASP A 136 -17.33 -17.03 6.78
CA ASP A 136 -17.12 -18.47 6.80
C ASP A 136 -17.89 -19.04 7.99
N PHE A 137 -18.84 -19.94 7.71
CA PHE A 137 -19.70 -20.54 8.72
C PHE A 137 -19.06 -21.78 9.40
N GLY A 138 -17.85 -22.18 9.01
CA GLY A 138 -17.12 -23.30 9.62
C GLY A 138 -17.63 -24.69 9.24
N ASP A 139 -18.48 -24.77 8.21
CA ASP A 139 -19.03 -26.00 7.64
C ASP A 139 -18.79 -26.15 6.13
N GLY A 140 -17.96 -25.27 5.56
CA GLY A 140 -17.62 -25.23 4.13
C GLY A 140 -18.51 -24.29 3.31
N TYR A 141 -19.53 -23.67 3.91
CA TYR A 141 -20.33 -22.64 3.27
C TYR A 141 -19.85 -21.23 3.66
N ASN A 142 -20.08 -20.28 2.76
CA ASN A 142 -19.69 -18.89 2.91
C ASN A 142 -20.80 -17.94 2.43
N SER A 143 -20.65 -16.66 2.77
CA SER A 143 -21.52 -15.59 2.28
C SER A 143 -20.75 -14.30 2.08
N THR A 144 -21.16 -13.50 1.09
CA THR A 144 -20.63 -12.15 0.83
C THR A 144 -21.60 -11.03 1.23
N LEU A 145 -22.74 -11.38 1.82
CA LEU A 145 -23.69 -10.41 2.36
C LEU A 145 -23.12 -9.76 3.63
N GLU A 146 -23.48 -8.50 3.88
CA GLU A 146 -23.11 -7.78 5.09
C GLU A 146 -23.69 -8.43 6.36
N ASN A 147 -24.97 -8.83 6.30
CA ASN A 147 -25.72 -9.44 7.40
C ASN A 147 -26.43 -10.71 6.89
N PRO A 148 -25.73 -11.85 6.77
CA PRO A 148 -26.32 -13.09 6.26
C PRO A 148 -27.12 -13.83 7.32
N SER A 149 -27.93 -14.78 6.87
CA SER A 149 -28.40 -15.89 7.69
C SER A 149 -27.81 -17.20 7.20
N HIS A 150 -27.68 -18.18 8.10
CA HIS A 150 -27.20 -19.52 7.78
C HIS A 150 -27.89 -20.59 8.64
N THR A 151 -28.06 -21.79 8.07
CA THR A 151 -28.73 -22.92 8.72
C THR A 151 -27.81 -24.13 8.75
N TYR A 152 -27.63 -24.71 9.93
CA TYR A 152 -26.86 -25.94 10.11
C TYR A 152 -27.79 -27.15 10.20
N PHE A 153 -27.57 -28.17 9.37
CA PHE A 153 -28.35 -29.41 9.37
C PHE A 153 -27.73 -30.55 10.19
N THR A 154 -26.59 -30.30 10.82
CA THR A 154 -25.86 -31.28 11.63
C THR A 154 -25.52 -30.70 12.99
N SER A 155 -25.64 -31.52 14.03
CA SER A 155 -25.23 -31.14 15.38
C SER A 155 -23.71 -31.13 15.46
N ALA A 156 -23.12 -29.94 15.45
CA ALA A 156 -21.68 -29.73 15.62
C ALA A 156 -21.40 -28.30 16.09
N THR A 157 -20.34 -28.11 16.87
CA THR A 157 -19.81 -26.77 17.15
C THR A 157 -19.09 -26.24 15.93
N ARG A 158 -19.39 -25.00 15.54
CA ARG A 158 -18.82 -24.33 14.36
C ARG A 158 -18.11 -23.06 14.77
N THR A 159 -16.95 -22.82 14.17
CA THR A 159 -16.23 -21.55 14.32
C THR A 159 -16.62 -20.67 13.15
N VAL A 160 -17.36 -19.60 13.43
CA VAL A 160 -17.76 -18.62 12.42
C VAL A 160 -16.72 -17.51 12.38
N SER A 161 -16.34 -17.07 11.19
CA SER A 161 -15.45 -15.93 11.01
C SER A 161 -16.00 -14.95 9.99
N LEU A 162 -15.63 -13.68 10.18
CA LEU A 162 -15.95 -12.59 9.27
C LEU A 162 -14.64 -11.91 8.86
N ARG A 163 -14.38 -11.87 7.55
CA ARG A 163 -13.32 -11.06 6.95
C ARG A 163 -13.95 -9.89 6.21
N VAL A 164 -13.40 -8.69 6.44
CA VAL A 164 -13.81 -7.46 5.76
C VAL A 164 -12.60 -6.87 5.06
N ILE A 165 -12.80 -6.41 3.83
CA ILE A 165 -11.79 -5.70 3.04
C ILE A 165 -12.28 -4.28 2.83
N ASP A 166 -11.41 -3.29 3.02
CA ASP A 166 -11.69 -1.89 2.69
C ASP A 166 -11.18 -1.53 1.28
N THR A 167 -11.36 -0.29 0.83
CA THR A 167 -10.88 0.15 -0.49
C THR A 167 -9.36 0.23 -0.65
N ILE A 168 -8.58 0.05 0.42
CA ILE A 168 -7.11 0.04 0.41
C ILE A 168 -6.57 -1.38 0.23
N GLY A 169 -7.29 -2.40 0.72
CA GLY A 169 -6.99 -3.82 0.50
C GLY A 169 -6.52 -4.54 1.76
#